data_AF-A0A968VWL2-F1
#
_entry.id   AF-A0A968VWL2-F1
#
_cell.length_a   1.000
_cell.length_b   1.000
_cell.length_c   1.000
_cell.angle_alpha   90.00
_cell.angle_beta   90.00
_cell.angle_gamma   90.00
#
_symmetry.space_group_name_H-M   'P 1'
#
loop_
_entity.id
_entity.type
_entity.pdbx_description
1 polymer ?
#
loop_
_entity_poly.entity_id
_entity_poly.type
_entity_poly.pdbx_seq_one_letter_code
_entity_poly.pdbx_strand_id
1 'polypeptide(L)'
;MGRICIHNDSYSCIRIKELNSFEHIEGLQACFMDSEIKFLKKKKINAKALIQVKKHFLLEQAHEFIFRDMEDENMHYISLPSQISWKMFEQITYAVKNNIENANYDAALASVYLKTPLDAVRIYSSNVTQDYLLQIREKYVNEISKMLVR
;
A
#
# COMPACT_ATOMS: atom_id res chain seq x y z
N MET A 1 4.24 10.25 -7.25
CA MET A 1 4.62 9.64 -8.55
C MET A 1 4.34 8.14 -8.49
N GLY A 2 3.72 7.57 -9.53
CA GLY A 2 3.32 6.16 -9.56
C GLY A 2 4.14 5.32 -10.55
N ARG A 3 4.30 4.04 -10.24
CA ARG A 3 4.97 3.06 -11.09
C ARG A 3 4.21 1.74 -11.05
N ILE A 4 4.08 1.09 -12.20
CA ILE A 4 3.51 -0.25 -12.34
C ILE A 4 4.60 -1.15 -12.93
N CYS A 5 4.93 -2.23 -12.23
CA CYS A 5 5.87 -3.24 -12.73
C CYS A 5 5.09 -4.50 -13.13
N ILE A 6 5.27 -4.96 -14.37
CA ILE A 6 4.64 -6.16 -14.90
C ILE A 6 5.76 -7.03 -15.49
N HIS A 7 5.95 -8.23 -14.96
CA HIS A 7 7.14 -9.05 -15.24
C HIS A 7 8.43 -8.24 -14.99
N ASN A 8 9.25 -8.03 -16.02
CA ASN A 8 10.49 -7.26 -15.94
C ASN A 8 10.34 -5.82 -16.47
N ASP A 9 9.14 -5.44 -16.93
CA ASP A 9 8.87 -4.12 -17.46
C ASP A 9 8.37 -3.17 -16.37
N SER A 10 8.80 -1.91 -16.44
CA SER A 10 8.35 -0.86 -15.53
C SER A 10 7.72 0.30 -16.30
N TYR A 11 6.54 0.72 -15.87
CA TYR A 11 5.74 1.75 -16.51
C TYR A 11 5.47 2.88 -15.50
N SER A 12 5.72 4.12 -15.91
CA SER A 12 5.27 5.30 -15.15
C SER A 12 3.74 5.39 -15.22
N CYS A 13 3.11 5.77 -14.12
CA CYS A 13 1.66 5.96 -14.10
C CYS A 13 1.24 7.21 -13.32
N ILE A 14 0.08 7.72 -13.69
CA ILE A 14 -0.65 8.76 -12.97
C ILE A 14 -1.82 8.06 -12.28
N ARG A 15 -1.87 8.14 -10.95
CA ARG A 15 -2.99 7.63 -10.16
C ARG A 15 -4.03 8.74 -10.04
N ILE A 16 -5.22 8.48 -10.53
CA ILE A 16 -6.39 9.35 -10.36
C ILE A 16 -7.17 8.83 -9.14
N LYS A 17 -7.52 9.72 -8.21
CA LYS A 17 -8.39 9.44 -7.06
C LYS A 17 -9.68 10.24 -7.22
N GLU A 18 -10.74 9.82 -6.53
CA GLU A 18 -12.00 10.58 -6.41
C GLU A 18 -12.61 10.97 -7.77
N LEU A 19 -12.48 10.06 -8.75
CA LEU A 19 -13.10 10.25 -10.05
C LEU A 19 -14.60 9.93 -9.95
N ASN A 20 -15.43 10.97 -9.97
CA ASN A 20 -16.88 10.84 -9.83
C ASN A 20 -17.54 10.07 -10.99
N SER A 21 -16.93 10.06 -12.18
CA SER A 21 -17.43 9.33 -13.35
C SER A 21 -16.29 8.97 -14.29
N PHE A 22 -16.34 7.77 -14.88
CA PHE A 22 -15.38 7.31 -15.89
C PHE A 22 -15.47 8.09 -17.21
N GLU A 23 -16.57 8.81 -17.46
CA GLU A 23 -16.74 9.66 -18.65
C GLU A 23 -15.69 10.78 -18.71
N HIS A 24 -15.19 11.22 -17.55
CA HIS A 24 -14.15 12.25 -17.47
C HIS A 24 -12.75 11.76 -17.91
N ILE A 25 -12.55 10.45 -18.10
CA ILE A 25 -11.23 9.92 -18.49
C ILE A 25 -10.77 10.48 -19.82
N GLU A 26 -11.65 10.56 -20.81
CA GLU A 26 -11.29 11.04 -22.15
C GLU A 26 -10.80 12.50 -22.10
N GLY A 27 -11.54 13.36 -21.40
CA GLY A 27 -11.15 14.75 -21.18
C GLY A 27 -9.83 14.88 -20.42
N LEU A 28 -9.63 14.09 -19.37
CA LEU A 28 -8.36 14.08 -18.63
C LEU A 28 -7.19 13.63 -19.50
N GLN A 29 -7.37 12.62 -20.34
CA GLN A 29 -6.34 12.17 -21.29
C GLN A 29 -6.00 13.28 -22.29
N ALA A 30 -6.99 13.99 -22.82
CA ALA A 30 -6.77 15.14 -23.70
C ALA A 30 -5.93 16.23 -23.02
N CYS A 31 -6.29 16.66 -21.81
CA CYS A 31 -5.52 17.65 -21.05
C CYS A 31 -4.06 17.22 -20.80
N PHE A 32 -3.82 15.94 -20.53
CA PHE A 32 -2.46 15.42 -20.38
C PHE A 32 -1.69 15.45 -21.70
N MET A 33 -2.32 15.10 -22.82
CA MET A 33 -1.69 15.16 -24.15
C MET A 33 -1.35 16.61 -24.55
N ASP A 34 -2.22 17.57 -24.25
CA ASP A 34 -1.98 19.00 -24.45
C ASP A 34 -0.80 19.52 -23.61
N SER A 35 -0.54 18.86 -22.47
CA SER A 35 0.62 19.10 -21.59
C SER A 35 1.85 18.27 -22.00
N GLU A 36 1.90 17.79 -23.24
CA GLU A 36 2.99 17.00 -23.83
C GLU A 36 3.23 15.61 -23.20
N ILE A 37 2.27 15.10 -22.40
CA ILE A 37 2.36 13.75 -21.85
C ILE A 37 1.98 12.73 -22.92
N LYS A 38 2.93 11.83 -23.21
CA LYS A 38 2.76 10.76 -24.20
C LYS A 38 2.24 9.49 -23.54
N PHE A 39 1.05 9.04 -23.94
CA PHE A 39 0.50 7.77 -23.50
C PHE A 39 1.10 6.59 -24.30
N LEU A 40 1.23 5.46 -23.62
CA LEU A 40 1.55 4.20 -24.29
C LEU A 40 0.38 3.74 -25.16
N LYS A 41 0.70 3.04 -26.25
CA LYS A 41 -0.33 2.37 -27.05
C LYS A 41 -1.09 1.36 -26.18
N LYS A 42 -2.39 1.27 -26.40
CA LYS A 42 -3.26 0.29 -25.74
C LYS A 42 -2.71 -1.12 -25.92
N LYS A 43 -2.54 -1.84 -24.81
CA LYS A 43 -2.09 -3.24 -24.77
C LYS A 43 -3.05 -4.02 -23.89
N LYS A 44 -3.47 -5.21 -24.34
CA LYS A 44 -4.16 -6.17 -23.45
C LYS A 44 -3.10 -6.79 -22.54
N ILE A 45 -3.31 -6.70 -21.23
CA ILE A 45 -2.39 -7.23 -20.22
C ILE A 45 -3.21 -8.14 -19.30
N ASN A 46 -2.78 -9.39 -19.16
CA ASN A 46 -3.35 -10.35 -18.22
C ASN A 46 -2.20 -10.97 -17.40
N ALA A 47 -1.70 -10.21 -16.44
CA ALA A 47 -0.56 -10.58 -15.60
C ALA A 47 -0.66 -9.89 -14.23
N LYS A 48 -0.01 -10.46 -13.21
CA LYS A 48 0.17 -9.78 -11.92
C LYS A 48 1.04 -8.54 -12.12
N ALA A 49 0.69 -7.47 -11.42
CA ALA A 49 1.44 -6.22 -11.43
C ALA A 49 1.79 -5.79 -10.00
N LEU A 50 2.99 -5.25 -9.82
CA LEU A 50 3.38 -4.57 -8.59
C LEU A 50 3.19 -3.06 -8.78
N ILE A 51 2.35 -2.45 -7.96
CA ILE A 51 2.10 -1.01 -7.98
C ILE A 51 2.91 -0.35 -6.88
N GLN A 52 3.70 0.65 -7.23
CA GLN A 52 4.45 1.49 -6.29
C GLN A 52 3.95 2.93 -6.38
N VAL A 53 3.63 3.52 -5.24
CA VAL A 53 3.17 4.91 -5.13
C VAL A 53 4.05 5.66 -4.15
N LYS A 54 4.58 6.80 -4.57
CA LYS A 54 5.21 7.79 -3.68
C LYS A 54 4.21 8.90 -3.38
N LYS A 55 3.90 9.09 -2.10
CA LYS A 55 2.99 10.10 -1.55
C LYS A 55 3.74 10.88 -0.47
N HIS A 56 3.52 12.19 -0.39
CA HIS A 56 3.82 12.99 0.80
C HIS A 56 2.50 13.25 1.50
N PHE A 57 2.46 13.09 2.82
CA PHE A 57 1.25 13.21 3.62
C PHE A 57 1.59 13.44 5.08
N LEU A 58 0.60 13.88 5.85
CA LEU A 58 0.70 14.06 7.29
C LEU A 58 0.42 12.73 8.00
N LEU A 59 1.30 12.37 8.93
CA LEU A 59 1.22 11.13 9.70
C LEU A 59 1.26 11.45 11.19
N GLU A 60 0.31 10.91 11.94
CA GLU A 60 0.26 11.00 13.40
C GLU A 60 0.63 9.67 14.04
N GLN A 61 1.42 9.69 15.12
CA GLN A 61 1.70 8.50 15.92
C GLN A 61 0.60 8.32 16.98
N ALA A 62 -0.35 7.44 16.71
CA ALA A 62 -1.47 7.15 17.61
C ALA A 62 -1.08 6.19 18.76
N HIS A 63 -0.09 5.33 18.52
CA HIS A 63 0.48 4.39 19.48
C HIS A 63 1.96 4.17 19.16
N GLU A 64 2.74 3.58 20.07
CA GLU A 64 4.17 3.27 19.87
C GLU A 64 4.46 2.62 18.51
N PHE A 65 3.56 1.74 18.07
CA PHE A 65 3.71 0.96 16.84
C PHE A 65 2.70 1.29 15.74
N ILE A 66 1.76 2.19 15.99
CA ILE A 66 0.64 2.48 15.09
C ILE A 66 0.67 3.95 14.73
N PHE A 67 0.60 4.21 13.43
CA PHE A 67 0.52 5.54 12.87
C PHE A 67 -0.73 5.69 12.01
N ARG A 68 -1.31 6.88 11.97
CA ARG A 68 -2.53 7.20 11.23
C ARG A 68 -2.24 8.22 10.15
N ASP A 69 -2.79 8.00 8.94
CA ASP A 69 -2.81 9.02 7.89
C ASP A 69 -3.79 10.13 8.31
N MET A 70 -3.32 11.37 8.36
CA MET A 70 -4.17 12.51 8.73
C MET A 70 -5.03 13.01 7.57
N GLU A 71 -4.81 12.51 6.35
CA GLU A 71 -5.61 12.84 5.16
C GLU A 71 -6.63 11.76 4.80
N ASP A 72 -6.46 10.54 5.31
CA ASP A 72 -7.36 9.41 5.05
C ASP A 72 -7.55 8.62 6.34
N GLU A 73 -8.69 8.85 7.00
CA GLU A 73 -8.98 8.24 8.30
C GLU A 73 -9.02 6.72 8.30
N ASN A 74 -9.17 6.08 7.14
CA ASN A 74 -9.19 4.64 6.99
C ASN A 74 -7.79 4.06 6.76
N MET A 75 -6.76 4.89 6.54
CA MET A 75 -5.38 4.46 6.33
C MET A 75 -4.55 4.52 7.61
N HIS A 76 -4.02 3.36 7.97
CA HIS A 76 -3.23 3.13 9.16
C HIS A 76 -1.91 2.45 8.78
N TYR A 77 -0.86 2.64 9.57
CA TYR A 77 0.44 2.06 9.34
C TYR A 77 0.93 1.37 10.61
N ILE A 78 1.21 0.08 10.47
CA ILE A 78 1.72 -0.75 11.56
C ILE A 78 3.22 -0.92 11.35
N SER A 79 4.03 -0.46 12.30
CA SER A 79 5.48 -0.64 12.28
C SER A 79 5.90 -2.11 12.32
N LEU A 80 6.89 -2.46 11.51
CA LEU A 80 7.54 -3.76 11.50
C LEU A 80 8.89 -3.71 12.22
N PRO A 81 9.35 -4.82 12.81
CA PRO A 81 10.64 -4.90 13.49
C PRO A 81 11.83 -4.92 12.51
N SER A 82 11.59 -5.25 11.25
CA SER A 82 12.61 -5.34 10.20
C SER A 82 12.01 -5.14 8.81
N GLN A 83 12.83 -4.70 7.87
CA GLN A 83 12.46 -4.67 6.46
C GLN A 83 12.19 -6.09 5.95
N ILE A 84 11.14 -6.27 5.15
CA ILE A 84 10.80 -7.54 4.50
C ILE A 84 10.67 -7.37 3.00
N SER A 85 10.99 -8.43 2.25
CA SER A 85 10.77 -8.44 0.80
C SER A 85 9.27 -8.50 0.46
N TRP A 86 8.90 -8.07 -0.75
CA TRP A 86 7.51 -8.18 -1.22
C TRP A 86 7.00 -9.63 -1.18
N LYS A 87 7.85 -10.61 -1.50
CA LYS A 87 7.49 -12.03 -1.48
C LYS A 87 7.18 -12.51 -0.06
N MET A 88 7.99 -12.10 0.92
CA MET A 88 7.71 -12.37 2.34
C MET A 88 6.43 -11.68 2.77
N PHE A 89 6.23 -10.41 2.39
CA PHE A 89 5.01 -9.67 2.68
C PHE A 89 3.76 -10.38 2.13
N GLU A 90 3.76 -10.87 0.87
CA GLU A 90 2.63 -11.61 0.28
C GLU A 90 2.32 -12.87 1.12
N GLN A 91 3.34 -13.65 1.47
CA GLN A 91 3.20 -14.88 2.27
C GLN A 91 2.69 -14.60 3.69
N ILE A 92 3.28 -13.62 4.38
CA ILE A 92 2.91 -13.23 5.74
C ILE A 92 1.49 -12.68 5.74
N THR A 93 1.14 -11.79 4.81
CA THR A 93 -0.21 -11.22 4.71
C THR A 93 -1.26 -12.31 4.54
N TYR A 94 -0.98 -13.32 3.72
CA TYR A 94 -1.87 -14.47 3.54
C TYR A 94 -2.05 -15.27 4.84
N ALA A 95 -0.95 -15.55 5.54
CA ALA A 95 -0.99 -16.23 6.84
C ALA A 95 -1.76 -15.43 7.90
N VAL A 96 -1.51 -14.12 8.00
CA VAL A 96 -2.20 -13.22 8.94
C VAL A 96 -3.69 -13.17 8.66
N LYS A 97 -4.11 -12.99 7.40
CA LYS A 97 -5.53 -12.96 7.01
C LYS A 97 -6.28 -14.24 7.33
N ASN A 98 -5.61 -15.40 7.27
CA ASN A 98 -6.22 -16.69 7.63
C ASN A 98 -6.35 -16.91 9.15
N ASN A 99 -5.70 -16.09 9.98
CA ASN A 99 -5.59 -16.29 11.43
C ASN A 99 -6.12 -15.09 12.24
N ILE A 100 -6.98 -14.27 11.63
CA ILE A 100 -7.63 -13.13 12.27
C ILE A 100 -9.14 -13.22 12.04
N GLU A 101 -9.93 -12.77 13.01
CA GLU A 101 -11.40 -12.90 12.98
C GLU A 101 -12.04 -12.14 11.83
N ASN A 102 -11.54 -10.94 11.53
CA ASN A 102 -11.97 -10.13 10.42
C ASN A 102 -10.81 -9.97 9.44
N ALA A 103 -10.92 -10.48 8.22
CA ALA A 103 -9.90 -10.34 7.18
C ALA A 103 -10.23 -9.25 6.15
N ASN A 104 -11.29 -8.46 6.38
CA ASN A 104 -11.79 -7.43 5.48
C ASN A 104 -11.00 -6.13 5.59
N TYR A 105 -9.73 -6.18 5.19
CA TYR A 105 -8.85 -5.03 5.08
C TYR A 105 -7.90 -5.20 3.89
N ASP A 106 -7.41 -4.09 3.36
CA ASP A 106 -6.34 -4.10 2.36
C ASP A 106 -5.00 -3.83 3.02
N ALA A 107 -3.99 -4.62 2.68
CA ALA A 107 -2.62 -4.45 3.16
C ALA A 107 -1.70 -4.03 2.01
N ALA A 108 -0.75 -3.15 2.30
CA ALA A 108 0.35 -2.84 1.40
C ALA A 108 1.64 -2.65 2.18
N LEU A 109 2.77 -3.12 1.63
CA LEU A 109 4.08 -2.82 2.19
C LEU A 109 4.40 -1.33 2.01
N ALA A 110 4.90 -0.70 3.07
CA ALA A 110 5.23 0.72 3.08
C ALA A 110 6.59 0.96 3.74
N SER A 111 7.34 1.93 3.20
CA SER A 111 8.49 2.52 3.87
C SER A 111 8.25 4.02 3.97
N VAL A 112 8.22 4.54 5.20
CA VAL A 112 7.94 5.93 5.50
C VAL A 112 9.23 6.62 5.89
N TYR A 113 9.55 7.71 5.19
CA TYR A 113 10.75 8.51 5.44
C TYR A 113 10.43 9.62 6.44
N LEU A 114 10.57 9.30 7.73
CA LEU A 114 10.54 10.27 8.82
C LEU A 114 12.00 10.60 9.22
N LYS A 115 12.18 11.36 10.31
CA LYS A 115 13.52 11.58 10.91
C LYS A 115 14.27 10.26 11.12
N THR A 116 13.54 9.22 11.52
CA THR A 116 14.00 7.82 11.50
C THR A 116 13.14 7.06 10.49
N PRO A 117 13.73 6.37 9.50
CA PRO A 117 12.96 5.56 8.55
C PRO A 117 12.13 4.49 9.26
N LEU A 118 10.92 4.27 8.76
CA LEU A 118 9.98 3.30 9.29
C LEU A 118 9.56 2.33 8.19
N ASP A 119 9.82 1.04 8.38
CA ASP A 119 9.18 -0.01 7.60
C ASP A 119 7.87 -0.42 8.25
N ALA A 120 6.82 -0.50 7.45
CA ALA A 120 5.47 -0.70 7.94
C ALA A 120 4.61 -1.51 6.97
N VAL A 121 3.50 -2.03 7.49
CA VAL A 121 2.37 -2.46 6.69
C VAL A 121 1.29 -1.40 6.79
N ARG A 122 0.90 -0.84 5.64
CA ARG A 122 -0.28 0.00 5.53
C ARG A 122 -1.52 -0.88 5.55
N ILE A 123 -2.42 -0.64 6.49
CA ILE A 123 -3.74 -1.25 6.59
C ILE A 123 -4.78 -0.21 6.17
N TYR A 124 -5.63 -0.58 5.22
CA TYR A 124 -6.82 0.17 4.86
C TYR A 124 -8.05 -0.61 5.29
N SER A 125 -8.82 -0.05 6.22
CA SER A 125 -10.05 -0.64 6.76
C SER A 125 -10.97 0.47 7.25
N SER A 126 -12.27 0.33 7.04
CA SER A 126 -13.25 1.21 7.66
C SER A 126 -13.42 0.87 9.14
N ASN A 127 -13.60 1.89 9.98
CA ASN A 127 -13.97 1.77 11.39
C ASN A 127 -13.11 0.78 12.20
N VAL A 128 -11.79 0.85 12.06
CA VAL A 128 -10.85 -0.01 12.77
C VAL A 128 -10.52 0.55 14.17
N THR A 129 -10.47 -0.31 15.18
CA THR A 129 -10.00 0.03 16.53
C THR A 129 -8.49 -0.16 16.66
N GLN A 130 -7.88 0.56 17.62
CA GLN A 130 -6.46 0.40 17.93
C GLN A 130 -6.11 -1.04 18.34
N ASP A 131 -6.96 -1.69 19.14
CA ASP A 131 -6.74 -3.07 19.60
C ASP A 131 -6.67 -4.06 18.43
N TYR A 132 -7.53 -3.88 17.43
CA TYR A 132 -7.50 -4.73 16.24
C TYR A 132 -6.23 -4.51 15.41
N LEU A 133 -5.72 -3.28 15.30
CA LEU A 133 -4.43 -3.00 14.66
C LEU A 133 -3.26 -3.63 15.43
N LEU A 134 -3.31 -3.62 16.77
CA LEU A 134 -2.31 -4.29 17.61
C LEU A 134 -2.34 -5.81 17.41
N GLN A 135 -3.52 -6.41 17.29
CA GLN A 135 -3.66 -7.83 16.96
C GLN A 135 -3.09 -8.15 15.57
N ILE A 136 -3.39 -7.35 14.56
CA ILE A 136 -2.78 -7.50 13.22
C ILE A 136 -1.26 -7.46 13.35
N ARG A 137 -0.73 -6.45 14.05
CA ARG A 137 0.71 -6.29 14.26
C ARG A 137 1.33 -7.53 14.89
N GLU A 138 0.73 -8.04 15.96
CA GLU A 138 1.22 -9.20 16.68
C GLU A 138 1.36 -10.41 15.73
N LYS A 139 0.35 -10.65 14.88
CA LYS A 139 0.41 -11.71 13.88
C LYS A 139 1.53 -11.49 12.87
N TYR A 140 1.72 -10.27 12.35
CA TYR A 140 2.85 -9.96 11.45
C TYR A 140 4.21 -10.22 12.12
N VAL A 141 4.41 -9.74 13.35
CA VAL A 141 5.66 -9.92 14.10
C VAL A 141 5.96 -11.39 14.37
N ASN A 142 4.92 -12.17 14.72
CA ASN A 142 5.05 -13.60 14.95
C ASN A 142 5.46 -14.35 13.68
N GLU A 143 4.85 -14.03 12.54
CA GLU A 143 5.21 -14.65 11.26
C GLU A 143 6.61 -14.23 10.77
N ILE A 144 7.00 -12.97 10.98
CA ILE A 144 8.38 -12.51 10.67
C ILE A 144 9.40 -13.28 11.51
N SER A 145 9.15 -13.42 12.81
CA SER A 145 10.04 -14.15 13.72
C SER A 145 10.23 -15.60 13.29
N LYS A 146 9.16 -16.29 12.86
CA LYS A 146 9.23 -17.67 12.36
C LYS A 146 10.10 -17.81 11.10
N MET A 147 10.14 -16.78 10.25
CA MET A 147 10.93 -16.80 9.02
C MET A 147 12.42 -16.51 9.27
N LEU A 148 12.77 -15.77 10.31
CA LEU A 148 14.16 -15.43 10.65
C LEU A 148 14.90 -16.53 11.43
N VAL A 149 14.17 -17.45 12.07
CA VAL A 149 14.74 -18.59 12.81
C VAL A 149 14.97 -19.81 11.92
N ARG A 150 14.53 -19.77 10.65
CA ARG A 150 14.76 -20.80 9.64
C ARG A 150 15.97 -20.48 8.77
#